data_AF-A0A968Y1Q4-F1
#
_entry.id   AF-A0A968Y1Q4-F1
#
_cell.length_a   1.000
_cell.length_b   1.000
_cell.length_c   1.000
_cell.angle_alpha   90.00
_cell.angle_beta   90.00
_cell.angle_gamma   90.00
#
_symmetry.space_group_name_H-M   'P 1'
#
loop_
_entity.id
_entity.type
_entity.pdbx_description
1 polymer ?
#
loop_
_entity_poly.entity_id
_entity_poly.type
_entity_poly.pdbx_seq_one_letter_code
_entity_poly.pdbx_strand_id
1 'polypeptide(L)'
;EAQRYQIFQVFRQRVFRRGYLPELAKQQYFDCFNALPHSEWYLGAIFGKEPSRRQMSQYKQHLATVGQRRGKSIAWIVEEFEKEFGVGSWQNAA
;
A
#
# COMPACT_ATOMS: atom_id res chain seq x y z
N GLU A 1 -0.54 20.60 -3.92
CA GLU A 1 -0.36 19.25 -3.34
C GLU A 1 -1.33 18.18 -3.85
N ALA A 2 -2.62 18.49 -4.07
CA ALA A 2 -3.63 17.51 -4.52
C ALA A 2 -3.22 16.68 -5.76
N GLN A 3 -2.54 17.30 -6.73
CA GLN A 3 -2.07 16.60 -7.95
C GLN A 3 -0.99 15.57 -7.66
N ARG A 4 -0.09 15.83 -6.70
CA ARG A 4 0.98 14.88 -6.30
C ARG A 4 0.39 13.68 -5.58
N TYR A 5 -0.60 13.90 -4.72
CA TYR A 5 -1.35 12.84 -4.07
C TYR A 5 -2.04 11.92 -5.09
N GLN A 6 -2.77 12.48 -6.05
CA GLN A 6 -3.43 11.69 -7.10
C GLN A 6 -2.44 10.83 -7.90
N ILE A 7 -1.27 11.39 -8.23
CA ILE A 7 -0.21 10.63 -8.92
C ILE A 7 0.31 9.49 -8.04
N PHE A 8 0.52 9.75 -6.74
CA PHE A 8 0.92 8.70 -5.80
C PHE A 8 -0.11 7.56 -5.70
N GLN A 9 -1.41 7.89 -5.66
CA GLN A 9 -2.49 6.88 -5.72
C GLN A 9 -2.39 6.03 -6.99
N VAL A 10 -2.16 6.65 -8.15
CA VAL A 10 -1.99 5.93 -9.42
C VAL A 10 -0.79 4.97 -9.37
N PHE A 11 0.33 5.38 -8.78
CA PHE A 11 1.49 4.49 -8.59
C PHE A 11 1.17 3.31 -7.68
N ARG A 12 0.57 3.56 -6.51
CA ARG A 12 0.15 2.51 -5.56
C ARG A 12 -0.79 1.49 -6.21
N GLN A 13 -1.84 1.96 -6.89
CA GLN A 13 -2.80 1.12 -7.60
C GLN A 13 -2.16 0.31 -8.73
N ARG A 14 -1.20 0.90 -9.45
CA ARG A 14 -0.48 0.21 -10.54
C ARG A 14 0.43 -0.88 -10.00
N VAL A 15 1.19 -0.60 -8.94
CA VAL A 15 2.09 -1.55 -8.28
C VAL A 15 1.30 -2.74 -7.72
N PHE A 16 0.18 -2.46 -7.03
CA PHE A 16 -0.72 -3.50 -6.53
C PHE A 16 -1.25 -4.40 -7.67
N ARG A 17 -1.83 -3.81 -8.71
CA ARG A 17 -2.38 -4.55 -9.86
C ARG A 17 -1.34 -5.42 -10.58
N ARG A 18 -0.06 -5.01 -10.58
CA ARG A 18 1.04 -5.75 -11.20
C ARG A 18 1.69 -6.79 -10.27
N GLY A 19 1.24 -6.91 -9.02
CA GLY A 19 1.83 -7.86 -8.08
C GLY A 19 3.25 -7.49 -7.64
N TYR A 20 3.58 -6.20 -7.62
CA TYR A 20 4.89 -5.70 -7.18
C TYR A 20 4.90 -5.29 -5.71
N LEU A 21 6.10 -5.13 -5.14
CA LEU A 21 6.27 -4.61 -3.78
C LEU A 21 5.77 -3.16 -3.68
N PRO A 22 5.05 -2.79 -2.60
CA PRO A 22 4.62 -1.41 -2.33
C PRO A 22 5.74 -0.36 -2.39
N GLU A 23 6.96 -0.75 -2.01
CA GLU A 23 8.16 0.10 -2.06
C GLU A 23 8.43 0.67 -3.46
N LEU A 24 8.05 -0.04 -4.52
CA LEU A 24 8.20 0.44 -5.89
C LEU A 24 7.38 1.71 -6.15
N ALA A 25 6.21 1.87 -5.53
CA ALA A 25 5.40 3.08 -5.68
C ALA A 25 6.06 4.27 -4.99
N LYS A 26 6.73 4.04 -3.85
CA LYS A 26 7.53 5.04 -3.13
C LYS A 26 8.74 5.47 -3.96
N GLN A 27 9.43 4.51 -4.57
CA GLN A 27 10.56 4.79 -5.47
C GLN A 27 10.13 5.59 -6.70
N GLN A 28 9.06 5.15 -7.39
CA GLN A 28 8.52 5.89 -8.55
C GLN A 28 8.13 7.33 -8.20
N TYR A 29 7.54 7.54 -7.03
CA TYR A 29 7.21 8.87 -6.56
C TYR A 29 8.45 9.72 -6.31
N PHE A 30 9.47 9.16 -5.65
CA PHE A 30 10.74 9.84 -5.42
C PHE A 30 11.44 10.21 -6.74
N ASP A 31 11.48 9.30 -7.71
CA ASP A 31 12.10 9.54 -9.02
C ASP A 31 11.41 10.68 -9.78
N CYS A 32 10.08 10.86 -9.61
CA CYS A 32 9.33 11.93 -10.27
C CYS A 32 9.42 13.30 -9.57
N PHE A 33 9.48 13.33 -8.24
CA PHE A 33 9.32 14.57 -7.48
C PHE A 33 10.52 14.95 -6.60
N ASN A 34 11.54 14.09 -6.56
CA ASN A 34 12.70 14.19 -5.67
C ASN A 34 12.30 14.41 -4.20
N ALA A 35 11.20 13.77 -3.79
CA ALA A 35 10.61 13.89 -2.46
C ALA A 35 9.93 12.58 -2.05
N LEU A 36 9.82 12.31 -0.76
CA LEU A 36 9.05 11.17 -0.25
C LEU A 36 7.55 11.52 -0.19
N PRO A 37 6.65 10.55 -0.42
CA PRO A 37 5.22 10.77 -0.22
C PRO A 37 4.92 10.93 1.28
N HIS A 38 3.97 11.80 1.61
CA HIS A 38 3.51 11.99 2.98
C HIS A 38 2.89 10.69 3.52
N SER A 39 3.12 10.38 4.80
CA SER A 39 2.60 9.16 5.45
C SER A 39 1.08 9.07 5.38
N GLU A 40 0.38 10.19 5.52
CA GLU A 40 -1.08 10.27 5.47
C GLU A 40 -1.66 9.89 4.09
N TRP A 41 -0.87 10.02 3.02
CA TRP A 41 -1.30 9.71 1.66
C TRP A 41 -1.39 8.21 1.37
N TYR A 42 -0.91 7.36 2.27
CA TYR A 42 -1.04 5.92 2.11
C TYR A 42 -2.46 5.43 2.44
N LEU A 43 -3.16 6.13 3.34
CA LEU A 43 -4.47 5.72 3.81
C LEU A 43 -5.50 5.77 2.67
N GLY A 44 -6.06 4.62 2.33
CA GLY A 44 -7.03 4.47 1.23
C GLY A 44 -6.47 4.80 -0.15
N ALA A 45 -5.14 4.74 -0.35
CA ALA A 45 -4.51 5.08 -1.62
C ALA A 45 -4.87 4.12 -2.76
N ILE A 46 -5.06 2.84 -2.44
CA ILE A 46 -5.37 1.77 -3.40
C ILE A 46 -6.88 1.57 -3.50
N PHE A 47 -7.58 1.48 -2.36
CA PHE A 47 -8.99 1.05 -2.30
C PHE A 47 -9.97 2.15 -1.90
N GLY A 48 -9.50 3.36 -1.59
CA GLY A 48 -10.34 4.43 -1.05
C GLY A 48 -10.60 4.30 0.45
N LYS A 49 -11.44 5.19 0.99
CA LYS A 49 -11.71 5.31 2.43
C LYS A 49 -12.57 4.19 3.01
N GLU A 50 -13.36 3.52 2.18
CA GLU A 50 -14.30 2.47 2.59
C GLU A 50 -14.03 1.16 1.86
N PRO A 51 -12.90 0.49 2.16
CA PRO A 51 -12.56 -0.78 1.54
C PRO A 51 -13.48 -1.91 2.02
N SER A 52 -13.89 -2.77 1.08
CA SER A 52 -14.61 -4.00 1.40
C SER A 52 -13.70 -5.04 2.06
N ARG A 53 -14.28 -5.96 2.87
CA ARG A 53 -13.54 -7.10 3.46
C ARG A 53 -12.81 -7.94 2.40
N ARG A 54 -13.39 -8.07 1.21
CA ARG A 54 -12.77 -8.78 0.08
C ARG A 54 -11.49 -8.09 -0.39
N GLN A 55 -11.50 -6.77 -0.51
CA GLN A 55 -10.32 -5.98 -0.90
C GLN A 55 -9.22 -6.06 0.15
N MET A 56 -9.59 -5.99 1.44
CA MET A 56 -8.65 -6.21 2.54
C MET A 56 -7.98 -7.58 2.43
N SER A 57 -8.76 -8.65 2.26
CA SER A 57 -8.24 -10.01 2.10
C SER A 57 -7.32 -10.14 0.87
N GLN A 58 -7.70 -9.55 -0.27
CA GLN A 58 -6.86 -9.52 -1.47
C GLN A 58 -5.53 -8.81 -1.24
N TYR A 59 -5.54 -7.68 -0.53
CA TYR A 59 -4.30 -6.95 -0.23
C TYR A 59 -3.41 -7.71 0.75
N LYS A 60 -4.00 -8.34 1.78
CA LYS A 60 -3.28 -9.23 2.70
C LYS A 60 -2.60 -10.39 1.96
N GLN A 61 -3.32 -11.06 1.06
CA GLN A 61 -2.76 -12.13 0.24
C GLN A 61 -1.65 -11.62 -0.69
N HIS A 62 -1.84 -10.45 -1.29
CA HIS A 62 -0.83 -9.80 -2.12
C HIS A 62 0.46 -9.55 -1.32
N LEU A 63 0.36 -8.91 -0.15
CA LEU A 63 1.51 -8.61 0.72
C LEU A 63 2.22 -9.88 1.20
N ALA A 64 1.47 -10.92 1.58
CA ALA A 64 2.05 -12.22 1.94
C ALA A 64 2.83 -12.84 0.77
N THR A 65 2.25 -12.80 -0.44
CA THR A 65 2.88 -13.36 -1.65
C THR A 65 4.16 -12.63 -2.02
N VAL A 66 4.14 -11.30 -2.08
CA VAL A 66 5.32 -10.51 -2.48
C VAL A 66 6.35 -10.44 -1.36
N GLY A 67 5.91 -10.44 -0.10
CA GLY A 67 6.75 -10.43 1.08
C GLY A 67 7.53 -11.72 1.25
N GLN A 68 6.88 -12.88 1.12
CA GLN A 68 7.53 -14.19 1.21
C GLN A 68 8.63 -14.35 0.15
N ARG A 69 8.37 -13.94 -1.09
CA ARG A 69 9.35 -13.98 -2.19
C ARG A 69 10.59 -13.12 -1.94
N ARG A 70 10.50 -12.15 -1.02
CA ARG A 70 11.53 -11.14 -0.76
C ARG A 70 12.03 -11.18 0.68
N GLY A 71 11.69 -12.22 1.44
CA GLY A 71 12.13 -12.41 2.82
C GLY A 71 11.60 -11.36 3.81
N LYS A 72 10.45 -10.74 3.54
CA LYS A 72 9.83 -9.77 4.45
C LYS A 72 9.16 -10.46 5.63
N SER A 73 9.22 -9.83 6.80
CA SER A 73 8.61 -10.35 8.03
C SER A 73 7.09 -10.15 8.05
N ILE A 74 6.42 -10.86 8.97
CA ILE A 74 4.99 -10.63 9.24
C ILE A 74 4.77 -9.20 9.73
N ALA A 75 5.67 -8.66 10.57
CA ALA A 75 5.57 -7.27 11.03
C ALA A 75 5.51 -6.28 9.86
N TRP A 76 6.35 -6.48 8.83
CA TRP A 76 6.32 -5.66 7.62
C TRP A 76 4.98 -5.76 6.87
N ILE A 77 4.39 -6.96 6.80
CA ILE A 77 3.07 -7.17 6.18
C ILE A 77 2.00 -6.37 6.94
N VAL A 78 2.01 -6.44 8.28
CA VAL A 78 1.08 -5.69 9.13
C VAL A 78 1.24 -4.19 8.90
N GLU A 79 2.46 -3.67 8.92
CA GLU A 79 2.74 -2.25 8.70
C GLU A 79 2.26 -1.77 7.32
N GLU A 80 2.53 -2.51 6.25
CA GLU A 80 2.06 -2.13 4.89
C GLU A 80 0.55 -2.26 4.73
N PHE A 81 -0.08 -3.17 5.46
CA PHE A 81 -1.52 -3.33 5.50
C PHE A 81 -2.19 -2.14 6.21
N GLU A 82 -1.69 -1.80 7.40
CA GLU A 82 -2.24 -0.71 8.22
C GLU A 82 -1.97 0.67 7.61
N LYS A 83 -0.92 0.83 6.79
CA LYS A 83 -0.75 2.04 5.98
C LYS A 83 -1.91 2.29 5.02
N GLU A 84 -2.50 1.23 4.45
CA GLU A 84 -3.62 1.35 3.51
C GLU A 84 -4.96 1.46 4.24
N PHE A 85 -5.14 0.73 5.34
CA PHE A 85 -6.44 0.55 5.98
C PHE A 85 -6.59 1.18 7.37
N GLY A 86 -5.53 1.79 7.90
CA GLY A 86 -5.48 2.38 9.23
C GLY A 86 -4.94 1.43 10.30
N VAL A 87 -4.47 2.01 11.40
CA VAL A 87 -3.92 1.27 12.56
C VAL A 87 -5.01 0.38 13.19
N GLY A 88 -4.66 -0.86 13.54
CA GLY A 88 -5.58 -1.84 14.13
C GLY A 88 -6.46 -2.57 13.11
N SER A 89 -6.44 -2.16 11.83
CA SER A 89 -7.22 -2.81 10.77
C SER A 89 -6.83 -4.27 10.54
N TRP A 90 -5.57 -4.64 10.84
CA TRP A 90 -5.08 -6.01 10.68
C TRP A 90 -5.85 -7.01 11.57
N GLN A 91 -6.17 -6.62 12.81
CA GLN A 91 -6.91 -7.47 13.76
C GLN A 91 -8.37 -7.64 13.35
N ASN A 92 -8.96 -6.62 12.72
CA ASN A 92 -10.34 -6.64 12.21
C ASN A 92 -10.49 -7.37 10.86
N ALA A 93 -9.38 -7.72 10.22
CA ALA A 93 -9.32 -8.42 8.94
C ALA A 93 -9.09 -9.94 9.09
N ALA A 94 -9.22 -10.47 10.32
CA ALA A 94 -9.15 -11.89 10.65
C ALA A 94 -10.50 -12.59 10.46
#